data_AF-X1FBG0-F1
#
_entry.id   AF-X1FBG0-F1
#
_cell.length_a   1.000
_cell.length_b   1.000
_cell.length_c   1.000
_cell.angle_alpha   90.00
_cell.angle_beta   90.00
_cell.angle_gamma   90.00
#
_symmetry.space_group_name_H-M   'P 1'
#
loop_
_entity.id
_entity.type
_entity.pdbx_description
1 polymer ?
#
loop_
_entity_poly.entity_id
_entity_poly.type
_entity_poly.pdbx_seq_one_letter_code
_entity_poly.pdbx_strand_id
1 'polypeptide(L)'
;YKKKKGQKEMETVVTGKGTEVKFGLDLPTVIIAERINPTGRKSLAEELKQGKFDIVREDAIKQTEAGAHIIDINVGTAGVDEVEILPVRKSLKMFLIL
;
A
#
# COMPACT_ATOMS: atom_id res chain seq x y z
N TYR A 1 28.37 0.94 4.14
CA TYR A 1 28.19 -0.01 5.26
C TYR A 1 29.00 -1.27 4.99
N LYS A 2 29.81 -1.77 5.94
CA LYS A 2 30.56 -3.04 5.80
C LYS A 2 29.75 -4.18 6.45
N LYS A 3 29.38 -5.21 5.67
CA LYS A 3 28.75 -6.45 6.19
C LYS A 3 29.69 -7.11 7.22
N LYS A 4 29.17 -7.47 8.41
CA LYS A 4 29.92 -8.30 9.36
C LYS A 4 29.88 -9.75 8.90
N LYS A 5 31.02 -10.45 8.95
CA LYS A 5 31.13 -11.88 8.59
C LYS A 5 30.17 -12.69 9.47
N GLY A 6 29.22 -13.39 8.87
CA GLY A 6 28.23 -14.25 9.57
C GLY A 6 26.86 -13.61 9.85
N GLN A 7 26.61 -12.35 9.48
CA GLN A 7 25.24 -11.82 9.52
C GLN A 7 24.43 -12.39 8.36
N LYS A 8 23.35 -13.11 8.68
CA LYS A 8 22.33 -13.53 7.73
C LYS A 8 21.77 -12.29 7.03
N GLU A 9 21.64 -12.33 5.72
CA GLU A 9 21.02 -11.24 4.96
C GLU A 9 19.61 -11.01 5.52
N MET A 10 19.37 -9.80 6.05
CA MET A 10 18.04 -9.44 6.56
C MET A 10 17.19 -9.05 5.36
N GLU A 11 16.46 -10.05 4.87
CA GLU A 11 15.39 -9.89 3.90
C GLU A 11 14.09 -9.50 4.62
N THR A 12 13.39 -8.50 4.09
CA THR A 12 12.00 -8.20 4.42
C THR A 12 11.12 -8.72 3.30
N VAL A 13 10.05 -9.42 3.66
CA VAL A 13 9.08 -9.98 2.71
C VAL A 13 7.70 -9.43 3.01
N VAL A 14 7.06 -8.84 2.00
CA VAL A 14 5.66 -8.44 2.04
C VAL A 14 4.88 -9.35 1.10
N THR A 15 3.81 -9.97 1.60
CA THR A 15 2.98 -10.90 0.84
C THR A 15 1.55 -10.38 0.72
N GLY A 16 0.92 -10.69 -0.41
CA GLY A 16 -0.43 -10.29 -0.75
C GLY A 16 -1.16 -11.41 -1.50
N LYS A 17 -2.23 -11.07 -2.22
CA LYS A 17 -3.04 -12.08 -2.91
C LYS A 17 -2.31 -12.62 -4.15
N GLY A 18 -1.56 -13.72 -3.96
CA GLY A 18 -0.79 -14.37 -5.03
C GLY A 18 0.45 -13.57 -5.45
N THR A 19 0.89 -12.62 -4.63
CA THR A 19 2.07 -11.78 -4.90
C THR A 19 2.99 -11.78 -3.70
N GLU A 20 4.29 -11.67 -3.97
CA GLU A 20 5.36 -11.56 -2.99
C GLU A 20 6.32 -10.46 -3.44
N VAL A 21 6.70 -9.57 -2.54
CA VAL A 21 7.69 -8.52 -2.76
C VAL A 21 8.77 -8.64 -1.68
N LYS A 22 10.01 -8.77 -2.11
CA LYS A 22 11.19 -8.99 -1.26
C LYS A 22 12.14 -7.80 -1.39
N PHE A 23 12.59 -7.28 -0.27
CA PHE A 23 13.54 -6.16 -0.23
C PHE A 23 14.49 -6.25 0.95
N GLY A 24 15.67 -5.63 0.78
CA GLY A 24 16.79 -5.75 1.71
C GLY A 24 18.04 -5.14 1.08
N LEU A 25 19.16 -5.16 1.82
CA LEU A 25 20.41 -4.49 1.40
C LEU A 25 20.96 -4.96 0.05
N ASP A 26 20.69 -6.21 -0.34
CA ASP A 26 21.20 -6.84 -1.57
C ASP A 26 20.09 -7.23 -2.55
N LEU A 27 18.88 -6.68 -2.36
CA LEU A 27 17.71 -6.93 -3.20
C LEU A 27 17.30 -5.68 -3.97
N PRO A 28 16.49 -5.81 -5.05
CA PRO A 28 16.01 -4.66 -5.80
C PRO A 28 15.29 -3.63 -4.93
N THR A 29 15.40 -2.35 -5.31
CA THR A 29 14.62 -1.28 -4.70
C THR A 29 13.13 -1.50 -4.96
N VAL A 30 12.34 -1.40 -3.90
CA VAL A 30 10.89 -1.53 -3.94
C VAL A 30 10.25 -0.14 -3.91
N ILE A 31 9.39 0.14 -4.88
CA ILE A 31 8.61 1.38 -4.96
C ILE A 31 7.31 1.17 -4.19
N ILE A 32 7.11 1.96 -3.13
CA ILE A 32 5.87 2.04 -2.37
C ILE A 32 5.16 3.33 -2.79
N ALA A 33 3.95 3.21 -3.33
CA ALA A 33 3.18 4.36 -3.78
C ALA A 33 2.17 4.82 -2.70
N GLU A 34 2.06 6.12 -2.47
CA GLU A 34 1.37 6.72 -1.31
C GLU A 34 0.07 7.47 -1.66
N ARG A 35 -0.38 7.41 -2.92
CA ARG A 35 -1.42 8.32 -3.43
C ARG A 35 -2.79 8.13 -2.75
N ILE A 36 -3.06 6.94 -2.22
CA ILE A 36 -4.30 6.58 -1.52
C ILE A 36 -4.16 7.01 -0.06
N ASN A 37 -4.25 8.31 0.16
CA ASN A 37 -4.26 8.93 1.47
C ASN A 37 -5.25 10.11 1.47
N PRO A 38 -6.29 10.13 2.33
CA PRO A 38 -7.29 11.18 2.34
C PRO A 38 -6.75 12.53 2.85
N THR A 39 -5.59 12.55 3.50
CA THR A 39 -4.96 13.77 4.02
C THR A 39 -4.68 14.74 2.88
N GLY A 40 -5.33 15.91 2.92
CA GLY A 40 -5.19 16.94 1.86
C GLY A 40 -5.94 16.63 0.56
N ARG A 41 -6.67 15.50 0.47
CA ARG A 41 -7.38 15.08 -0.74
C ARG A 41 -8.89 14.98 -0.51
N LYS A 42 -9.55 16.14 -0.59
CA LYS A 42 -10.99 16.32 -0.29
C LYS A 42 -11.91 15.32 -0.98
N SER A 43 -11.69 15.04 -2.27
CA SER A 43 -12.53 14.11 -3.04
C SER A 43 -12.43 12.68 -2.52
N LEU A 44 -11.22 12.20 -2.24
CA LEU A 44 -10.99 10.88 -1.67
C LEU A 44 -11.62 10.78 -0.27
N ALA A 45 -11.41 11.78 0.57
CA ALA A 45 -12.00 11.82 1.91
C ALA A 45 -13.54 11.75 1.89
N GLU A 46 -14.18 12.49 0.97
CA GLU A 46 -15.63 12.50 0.83
C GLU A 46 -16.18 11.17 0.29
N GLU A 47 -15.53 10.58 -0.71
CA GLU A 47 -15.92 9.26 -1.22
C GLU A 47 -15.78 8.17 -0.15
N LEU A 48 -14.68 8.17 0.62
CA LEU A 48 -14.48 7.21 1.71
C LEU A 48 -15.55 7.35 2.81
N LYS A 49 -15.95 8.58 3.16
CA LYS A 49 -17.08 8.83 4.09
C LYS A 49 -18.41 8.31 3.58
N GLN A 50 -18.59 8.25 2.27
CA GLN A 50 -19.80 7.73 1.64
C GLN A 50 -19.70 6.22 1.32
N GLY A 51 -18.63 5.54 1.75
CA GLY A 51 -18.40 4.12 1.42
C GLY A 51 -18.16 3.88 -0.07
N LYS A 52 -17.73 4.90 -0.82
CA LYS A 52 -17.40 4.82 -2.24
C LYS A 52 -15.91 4.58 -2.40
N PHE A 53 -15.57 3.58 -3.19
CA PHE A 53 -14.20 3.07 -3.29
C PHE A 53 -13.65 3.03 -4.72
N ASP A 54 -14.36 3.63 -5.68
CA ASP A 54 -13.96 3.59 -7.07
C ASP A 54 -12.68 4.41 -7.29
N ILE A 55 -12.56 5.58 -6.65
CA ILE A 55 -11.33 6.37 -6.65
C ILE A 55 -10.12 5.61 -6.08
N VAL A 56 -10.33 4.77 -5.05
CA VAL A 56 -9.28 3.94 -4.44
C VAL A 56 -8.79 2.89 -5.44
N ARG A 57 -9.73 2.21 -6.13
CA ARG A 57 -9.41 1.19 -7.14
C ARG A 57 -8.67 1.79 -8.32
N GLU A 58 -9.16 2.91 -8.84
CA GLU A 58 -8.52 3.62 -9.94
C GLU A 58 -7.10 4.06 -9.60
N ASP A 59 -6.89 4.66 -8.42
CA ASP A 59 -5.57 5.08 -7.98
C ASP A 59 -4.63 3.89 -7.78
N ALA A 60 -5.12 2.76 -7.27
CA ALA A 60 -4.32 1.55 -7.11
C ALA A 60 -3.86 1.02 -8.49
N ILE A 61 -4.74 1.01 -9.49
CA ILE A 61 -4.41 0.62 -10.87
C ILE A 61 -3.36 1.58 -11.44
N LYS A 62 -3.61 2.89 -11.41
CA LYS A 62 -2.70 3.91 -11.96
C LYS A 62 -1.32 3.86 -11.32
N GLN A 63 -1.24 3.64 -10.00
CA GLN A 63 0.04 3.50 -9.31
C GLN A 63 0.75 2.19 -9.69
N THR A 64 0.02 1.09 -9.84
CA THR A 64 0.58 -0.18 -10.32
C THR A 64 1.15 -0.03 -11.73
N GLU A 65 0.41 0.61 -12.64
CA GLU A 65 0.84 0.90 -14.01
C GLU A 65 2.04 1.85 -14.06
N ALA A 66 2.16 2.74 -13.07
CA ALA A 66 3.32 3.62 -12.90
C ALA A 66 4.56 2.91 -12.30
N GLY A 67 4.48 1.60 -12.00
CA GLY A 67 5.61 0.80 -11.51
C GLY A 67 5.67 0.61 -10.00
N ALA A 68 4.60 0.92 -9.27
CA ALA A 68 4.53 0.62 -7.85
C ALA A 68 4.55 -0.90 -7.61
N HIS A 69 5.38 -1.33 -6.66
CA HIS A 69 5.48 -2.73 -6.23
C HIS A 69 4.54 -2.99 -5.04
N ILE A 70 4.36 -1.98 -4.19
CA ILE A 70 3.47 -1.98 -3.02
C ILE A 70 2.64 -0.69 -3.08
N ILE A 71 1.37 -0.77 -2.72
CA ILE A 71 0.48 0.38 -2.57
C ILE A 71 0.25 0.64 -1.08
N ASP A 72 0.64 1.81 -0.59
CA ASP A 72 0.27 2.26 0.75
C ASP A 72 -1.16 2.81 0.72
N ILE A 73 -1.98 2.37 1.68
CA ILE A 73 -3.38 2.76 1.80
C ILE A 73 -3.61 3.29 3.20
N ASN A 74 -3.80 4.59 3.30
CA ASN A 74 -4.24 5.25 4.52
C ASN A 74 -5.76 5.50 4.43
N VAL A 75 -6.51 4.98 5.39
CA VAL A 75 -7.97 5.14 5.50
C VAL A 75 -8.38 5.90 6.76
N GLY A 76 -7.40 6.33 7.55
CA GLY A 76 -7.60 7.14 8.74
C GLY A 76 -8.06 8.54 8.35
N THR A 77 -9.33 8.83 8.54
CA THR A 77 -9.86 10.19 8.46
C THR A 77 -11.00 10.38 9.45
N ALA A 78 -11.15 11.60 9.96
CA ALA A 78 -12.17 11.92 10.96
C ALA A 78 -13.58 11.62 10.41
N GLY A 79 -14.28 10.68 11.06
CA GLY A 79 -15.65 10.30 10.74
C GLY A 79 -15.81 9.12 9.77
N VAL A 80 -14.75 8.34 9.54
CA VAL A 80 -14.79 7.10 8.75
C VAL A 80 -14.53 5.91 9.65
N ASP A 81 -15.41 4.91 9.61
CA ASP A 81 -15.20 3.63 10.30
C ASP A 81 -14.25 2.76 9.48
N GLU A 82 -13.04 2.55 9.99
CA GLU A 82 -12.02 1.73 9.35
C GLU A 82 -12.50 0.30 9.07
N VAL A 83 -13.41 -0.24 9.90
CA VAL A 83 -13.93 -1.61 9.78
C VAL A 83 -14.74 -1.78 8.48
N GLU A 84 -15.45 -0.74 8.04
CA GLU A 84 -16.26 -0.78 6.81
C GLU A 84 -15.41 -0.69 5.53
N ILE A 85 -14.18 -0.18 5.61
CA ILE A 85 -13.29 0.02 4.45
C ILE A 85 -12.42 -1.21 4.15
N LEU A 86 -12.12 -2.01 5.18
CA LEU A 86 -11.30 -3.22 5.07
C LEU A 86 -11.74 -4.24 3.99
N PRO A 87 -13.02 -4.39 3.58
CA PRO A 87 -13.40 -5.33 2.52
C PRO A 87 -12.80 -5.02 1.14
N VAL A 88 -12.57 -3.75 0.80
CA VAL A 88 -12.02 -3.30 -0.50
C VAL A 88 -10.62 -3.86 -0.72
N ARG A 89 -9.86 -3.96 0.38
CA ARG A 89 -8.51 -4.53 0.46
C ARG A 89 -8.38 -5.91 -0.18
N LYS A 90 -9.43 -6.76 -0.08
CA LYS A 90 -9.40 -8.14 -0.60
C LYS A 90 -9.25 -8.24 -2.11
N SER A 91 -9.54 -7.15 -2.83
CA SER A 91 -9.44 -7.09 -4.30
C SER A 91 -8.06 -6.64 -4.81
N LEU A 92 -7.21 -6.07 -3.95
CA LEU A 92 -5.92 -5.51 -4.34
C LEU A 92 -4.80 -6.55 -4.18
N LYS A 93 -3.84 -6.53 -5.13
CA LYS A 93 -2.75 -7.51 -5.20
C LYS A 93 -1.79 -7.38 -4.00
N MET A 94 -1.33 -6.17 -3.70
CA MET A 94 -0.37 -5.90 -2.63
C MET A 94 -0.62 -4.53 -2.02
N PHE A 95 -0.72 -4.42 -0.70
CA PHE A 95 -0.85 -3.14 0.00
C PHE A 95 -0.24 -3.21 1.41
N LEU A 96 0.16 -2.05 1.93
CA LEU A 96 0.54 -1.84 3.33
C LEU A 96 -0.50 -0.90 3.97
N ILE A 97 -0.83 -1.14 5.24
CA ILE A 97 -1.67 -0.25 6.04
C ILE A 97 -0.77 0.39 7.08
N LEU A 98 -0.76 1.72 7.10
CA LEU A 98 -0.21 2.56 8.17
C LEU A 98 -1.36 3.16 8.97
#